data_AF-A0A844W0N5-F1
#
_entry.id   AF-A0A844W0N5-F1
#
_cell.length_a   1.000
_cell.length_b   1.000
_cell.length_c   1.000
_cell.angle_alpha   90.00
_cell.angle_beta   90.00
_cell.angle_gamma   90.00
#
_symmetry.space_group_name_H-M   'P 1'
#
loop_
_entity.id
_entity.type
_entity.pdbx_description
1 polymer ?
#
loop_
_entity_poly.entity_id
_entity_poly.type
_entity_poly.pdbx_seq_one_letter_code
_entity_poly.pdbx_strand_id
1 'polypeptide(L)'
;MRFRIDGRPAEALSGDTVLTALRLNGAVARTSEFGDGPRAGFCLMGACQDCWISMGDGRRVRACETPVEDGMDLITTLPGESQWPGA
;
A
#
# COMPACT_ATOMS: atom_id res chain seq x y z
N MET A 1 8.59 -7.54 -12.36
CA MET A 1 9.03 -6.36 -11.59
C MET A 1 9.49 -6.83 -10.23
N ARG A 2 10.68 -6.41 -9.79
CA ARG A 2 11.20 -6.65 -8.44
C ARG A 2 11.20 -5.33 -7.68
N PHE A 3 10.62 -5.32 -6.50
CA PHE A 3 10.45 -4.14 -5.67
C PHE A 3 10.48 -4.55 -4.20
N ARG A 4 10.20 -3.62 -3.28
CA ARG A 4 10.18 -3.89 -1.84
C ARG A 4 8.87 -3.43 -1.21
N ILE A 5 8.39 -4.18 -0.23
CA ILE A 5 7.26 -3.83 0.64
C ILE A 5 7.77 -3.87 2.08
N ASP A 6 7.77 -2.74 2.77
CA ASP A 6 8.29 -2.60 4.14
C ASP A 6 9.69 -3.21 4.28
N GLY A 7 10.51 -2.98 3.26
CA GLY A 7 11.86 -3.47 3.12
C GLY A 7 12.04 -4.95 2.78
N ARG A 8 10.95 -5.71 2.60
CA ARG A 8 10.98 -7.11 2.15
C ARG A 8 10.92 -7.18 0.62
N PRO A 9 11.74 -8.01 -0.05
CA PRO A 9 11.64 -8.23 -1.49
C PRO A 9 10.26 -8.73 -1.90
N ALA A 10 9.75 -8.22 -3.01
CA ALA A 10 8.46 -8.59 -3.59
C ALA A 10 8.54 -8.61 -5.12
N GLU A 11 7.64 -9.38 -5.73
CA GLU A 11 7.54 -9.52 -7.19
C GLU A 11 6.12 -9.30 -7.70
N ALA A 12 6.01 -8.74 -8.91
CA ALA A 12 4.76 -8.50 -9.61
C ALA A 12 4.98 -8.51 -11.14
N LEU A 13 3.89 -8.56 -11.90
CA LEU A 13 3.94 -8.53 -13.36
C LEU A 13 3.92 -7.08 -13.88
N SER A 14 4.42 -6.91 -15.10
CA SER A 14 4.27 -5.63 -15.80
C SER A 14 2.79 -5.35 -16.05
N GLY A 15 2.34 -4.14 -15.72
CA GLY A 15 0.94 -3.74 -15.85
C GLY A 15 0.09 -3.98 -14.60
N ASP A 16 0.61 -4.67 -13.58
CA ASP A 16 -0.05 -4.71 -12.28
C ASP A 16 -0.11 -3.31 -11.66
N THR A 17 -1.19 -3.05 -10.93
CA THR A 17 -1.23 -1.91 -10.01
C THR A 17 -0.46 -2.26 -8.74
N VAL A 18 -0.02 -1.24 -8.02
CA VAL A 18 0.57 -1.39 -6.69
C VAL A 18 -0.38 -2.15 -5.76
N LEU A 19 -1.69 -1.92 -5.84
CA LEU A 19 -2.66 -2.66 -5.03
C LEU A 19 -2.67 -4.15 -5.37
N THR A 20 -2.70 -4.50 -6.66
CA THR A 20 -2.59 -5.90 -7.11
C THR A 20 -1.31 -6.53 -6.57
N ALA A 21 -0.18 -5.84 -6.72
CA ALA A 21 1.12 -6.29 -6.26
C ALA A 21 1.15 -6.53 -4.73
N LEU A 22 0.60 -5.62 -3.93
CA LEU A 22 0.47 -5.81 -2.47
C LEU A 22 -0.32 -7.08 -2.15
N ARG A 23 -1.49 -7.28 -2.77
CA ARG A 23 -2.37 -8.42 -2.48
C ARG A 23 -1.75 -9.76 -2.86
N LEU A 24 -1.07 -9.83 -4.01
CA LEU A 24 -0.36 -11.04 -4.44
C LEU A 24 0.80 -11.41 -3.52
N ASN A 25 1.40 -10.42 -2.86
CA ASN A 25 2.45 -10.61 -1.86
C ASN A 25 1.90 -10.70 -0.41
N GLY A 26 0.59 -10.89 -0.23
CA GLY A 26 -0.04 -11.07 1.08
C GLY A 26 -0.10 -9.80 1.95
N ALA A 27 0.20 -8.63 1.39
CA ALA A 27 0.22 -7.35 2.09
C ALA A 27 -1.13 -6.60 1.97
N VAL A 28 -1.31 -5.61 2.84
CA VAL A 28 -2.46 -4.68 2.87
C VAL A 28 -1.92 -3.25 2.77
N ALA A 29 -2.77 -2.30 2.42
CA ALA A 29 -2.34 -0.92 2.22
C ALA A 29 -2.17 -0.15 3.55
N ARG A 30 -3.05 -0.42 4.52
CA ARG A 30 -3.04 0.22 5.85
C ARG A 30 -3.82 -0.60 6.87
N THR A 31 -3.77 -0.22 8.14
CA THR A 31 -4.77 -0.63 9.13
C THR A 31 -5.80 0.48 9.32
N SER A 32 -7.04 0.10 9.64
CA SER A 32 -8.10 1.03 9.98
C SER A 32 -7.79 1.71 11.31
N GLU A 33 -7.90 3.04 11.33
CA GLU A 33 -7.78 3.86 12.54
C GLU A 33 -8.93 3.62 13.54
N PHE A 34 -9.98 2.91 13.13
CA PHE A 34 -11.13 2.57 13.95
C PHE A 34 -11.04 1.15 14.56
N GLY A 35 -9.92 0.46 14.37
CA GLY A 35 -9.65 -0.85 14.99
C GLY A 35 -10.36 -2.04 14.35
N ASP A 36 -11.14 -1.85 13.28
CA ASP A 36 -11.84 -2.93 12.58
C ASP A 36 -10.97 -3.68 11.55
N GLY A 37 -9.65 -3.47 11.63
CA GLY A 37 -8.65 -4.34 11.00
C GLY A 37 -8.05 -3.78 9.71
N PRO A 38 -7.41 -4.66 8.91
CA PRO A 38 -6.61 -4.24 7.77
C PRO A 38 -7.45 -3.80 6.56
N ARG A 39 -6.93 -2.83 5.80
CA ARG A 39 -7.54 -2.29 4.58
C ARG A 39 -6.54 -2.35 3.43
N ALA A 40 -7.03 -2.71 2.25
CA ALA A 40 -6.26 -2.63 1.01
C ALA A 40 -6.90 -1.72 -0.05
N GLY A 41 -8.20 -1.45 0.09
CA GLY A 41 -9.01 -0.80 -0.94
C GLY A 41 -9.77 -1.82 -1.79
N PHE A 42 -10.99 -1.46 -2.17
CA PHE A 42 -11.92 -2.35 -2.86
C PHE A 42 -12.51 -1.74 -4.15
N CYS A 43 -12.49 -0.41 -4.28
CA CYS A 43 -13.21 0.28 -5.37
C CYS A 43 -12.47 0.31 -6.70
N LEU A 44 -11.14 0.14 -6.70
CA LEU A 44 -10.28 0.24 -7.90
C LEU A 44 -10.39 1.55 -8.70
N MET A 45 -10.87 2.62 -8.08
CA MET A 45 -11.11 3.94 -8.72
C MET A 45 -10.67 5.12 -7.85
N GLY A 46 -9.85 4.86 -6.84
CA GLY A 46 -9.35 5.90 -5.92
C GLY A 46 -10.37 6.53 -4.98
N ALA A 47 -11.62 6.06 -4.94
CA ALA A 47 -12.70 6.67 -4.18
C ALA A 47 -12.76 6.24 -2.70
N CYS A 48 -12.52 4.96 -2.40
CA CYS A 48 -12.72 4.38 -1.05
C CYS A 48 -11.72 4.87 0.01
N GLN A 49 -10.63 5.53 -0.38
CA GLN A 49 -9.54 5.98 0.51
C GLN A 49 -8.77 4.88 1.27
N ASP A 50 -9.15 3.61 1.13
CA ASP A 50 -8.50 2.48 1.79
C ASP A 50 -7.24 1.95 1.09
N CYS A 51 -6.86 2.52 -0.05
CA CYS A 51 -5.72 2.07 -0.88
C CYS A 51 -4.50 2.98 -0.80
N TRP A 52 -4.48 3.96 0.10
CA TRP A 52 -3.34 4.85 0.22
C TRP A 52 -2.14 4.14 0.84
N ILE A 53 -0.98 4.29 0.20
CA ILE A 53 0.31 3.86 0.74
C ILE A 53 1.35 4.96 0.60
N SER A 54 2.46 4.82 1.32
CA SER A 54 3.63 5.67 1.18
C SER A 54 4.69 4.98 0.32
N MET A 55 5.55 5.78 -0.31
CA MET A 55 6.75 5.33 -1.01
C MET A 55 8.01 5.72 -0.22
N GLY A 56 9.13 5.04 -0.48
CA GLY A 56 10.40 5.29 0.20
C GLY A 56 10.94 6.72 0.02
N ASP A 57 10.48 7.45 -1.00
CA ASP A 57 10.80 8.86 -1.24
C ASP A 57 9.88 9.85 -0.49
N GLY A 58 8.97 9.33 0.34
CA GLY A 58 8.02 10.12 1.14
C GLY A 58 6.74 10.53 0.40
N ARG A 59 6.60 10.24 -0.91
CA ARG A 59 5.34 10.46 -1.62
C ARG A 59 4.27 9.49 -1.15
N ARG A 60 3.02 9.95 -1.17
CA ARG A 60 1.84 9.10 -0.93
C ARG A 60 1.09 8.90 -2.23
N VAL A 61 0.69 7.65 -2.51
CA VAL A 61 0.02 7.27 -3.76
C VAL A 61 -1.19 6.39 -3.49
N ARG A 62 -2.16 6.43 -4.41
CA ARG A 62 -3.28 5.48 -4.40
C ARG A 62 -2.84 4.19 -5.07
N ALA A 63 -2.68 3.14 -4.28
CA ALA A 63 -2.19 1.85 -4.75
C ALA A 63 -3.03 1.30 -5.90
N CYS A 64 -4.34 1.55 -5.92
CA CYS A 64 -5.24 1.01 -6.94
C CYS A 64 -5.17 1.69 -8.31
N GLU A 65 -4.55 2.87 -8.41
CA GLU A 65 -4.42 3.62 -9.68
C GLU A 65 -2.96 3.77 -10.11
N THR A 66 -2.01 3.36 -9.26
CA THR A 66 -0.59 3.51 -9.51
C THR A 66 -0.05 2.20 -10.08
N PRO A 67 0.54 2.18 -11.30
CA PRO A 67 1.26 1.01 -11.80
C PRO A 67 2.45 0.67 -10.92
N VAL A 68 2.74 -0.62 -10.75
CA VAL A 68 3.99 -1.04 -10.08
C VAL A 68 5.16 -0.95 -11.06
N GLU A 69 6.27 -0.40 -10.59
CA GLU A 69 7.51 -0.28 -11.38
C GLU A 69 8.66 -1.00 -10.67
N ASP A 70 9.68 -1.39 -11.46
CA ASP A 70 10.87 -2.04 -10.92
C ASP A 70 11.63 -1.10 -9.99
N GLY A 71 12.15 -1.63 -8.88
CA GLY A 71 12.91 -0.86 -7.90
C GLY A 71 12.09 0.01 -6.95
N MET A 72 10.75 0.01 -7.04
CA MET A 72 9.90 0.72 -6.08
C MET A 72 10.17 0.25 -4.63
N ASP A 73 10.09 1.17 -3.68
CA ASP A 73 10.12 0.90 -2.25
C ASP A 73 8.79 1.37 -1.66
N LEU A 74 7.94 0.42 -1.29
CA LEU A 74 6.59 0.65 -0.80
C LEU A 74 6.55 0.52 0.71
N ILE A 75 5.84 1.43 1.37
CA ILE A 75 5.69 1.50 2.81
C ILE A 75 4.18 1.45 3.14
N THR A 76 3.77 0.41 3.87
CA THR A 76 2.36 0.18 4.22
C THR A 76 2.00 0.68 5.62
N THR A 77 3.01 1.02 6.42
CA THR A 77 2.83 1.66 7.73
C THR A 77 2.72 3.17 7.57
N LEU A 78 1.67 3.79 8.13
CA LEU A 78 1.51 5.24 8.08
C LEU A 78 2.37 5.89 9.17
N PRO A 79 3.18 6.92 8.86
CA PRO A 79 3.80 7.75 9.89
C PRO A 79 2.70 8.38 10.76
N GLY A 80 2.69 8.05 12.06
CA GLY A 80 1.68 8.54 13.00
C GLY A 80 0.49 7.62 13.24
N GLU A 81 0.46 6.40 12.69
CA GLU A 81 -0.53 5.39 13.08
C GLU A 81 -0.47 5.08 14.59
N SER A 82 0.73 5.20 15.20
CA SER A 82 0.94 5.11 16.65
C SER A 82 0.58 6.38 17.45
N GLN A 83 0.18 7.47 16.79
CA GLN A 83 -0.04 8.78 17.42
C GLN A 83 -1.53 9.19 17.46
N TRP A 84 -2.43 8.39 16.88
CA TRP A 84 -3.87 8.62 16.96
C TRP A 84 -4.38 8.20 18.34
N PRO A 85 -5.10 9.05 19.08
CA PRO A 85 -5.65 8.68 20.40
C PRO A 85 -6.78 7.67 20.20
N GLY A 86 -6.43 6.39 20.11
CA GLY A 86 -7.35 5.27 19.88
C GLY A 86 -6.72 4.03 19.23
N ALA A 87 -5.46 4.10 18.79
CA ALA A 87 -4.69 2.93 18.34
C ALA A 87 -4.13 2.11 19.51
#